data_AF-A0A1I3WAH7-F1
#
_entry.id   AF-A0A1I3WAH7-F1
#
_cell.length_a   1.000
_cell.length_b   1.000
_cell.length_c   1.000
_cell.angle_alpha   90.00
_cell.angle_beta   90.00
_cell.angle_gamma   90.00
#
_symmetry.space_group_name_H-M   'P 1'
#
loop_
_entity.id
_entity.type
_entity.pdbx_description
1 polymer ?
#
loop_
_entity_poly.entity_id
_entity_poly.type
_entity_poly.pdbx_seq_one_letter_code
_entity_poly.pdbx_strand_id
1 'polypeptide(L)'
;MEEELEKESTNQQYIRNKARKSVWHLFLLMALCIGFGQIFFGHVPGLFYLGALVFYGFFLYETYMSRKTNEELWSIWEERWEGRQTLFQLRSSLTESFQVFIPVILSADAFAFMSLIFLIIALVTGFRSGTKKWKAKKHYFEEFKKERDKVA
;
A
#
# COMPACT_ATOMS: atom_id res chain seq x y z
N MET A 1 8.86 -4.03 15.96
CA MET A 1 8.19 -5.29 15.60
C MET A 1 6.81 -5.25 16.22
N GLU A 2 6.75 -4.91 17.51
CA GLU A 2 5.53 -4.55 18.26
C GLU A 2 4.59 -3.61 17.48
N GLU A 3 5.05 -2.46 17.00
CA GLU A 3 4.19 -1.54 16.22
C GLU A 3 3.57 -2.13 14.94
N GLU A 4 4.23 -3.09 14.30
CA GLU A 4 3.71 -3.76 13.09
C GLU A 4 2.80 -4.94 13.45
N LEU A 5 2.99 -5.52 14.63
CA LEU A 5 2.08 -6.51 15.19
C LEU A 5 0.76 -5.84 15.56
N GLU A 6 0.79 -4.68 16.23
CA GLU A 6 -0.42 -3.92 16.60
C GLU A 6 -1.28 -3.47 15.41
N LYS A 7 -0.67 -3.31 14.23
CA LYS A 7 -1.36 -2.91 13.01
C LYS A 7 -1.94 -4.10 12.23
N GLU A 8 -1.53 -5.31 12.56
CA GLU A 8 -2.01 -6.54 11.93
C GLU A 8 -2.92 -7.35 12.85
N SER A 9 -3.60 -8.35 12.28
CA SER A 9 -4.48 -9.25 13.02
C SER A 9 -4.80 -10.49 12.20
N THR A 10 -5.31 -11.52 12.86
CA THR A 10 -5.88 -12.70 12.18
C THR A 10 -7.09 -12.33 11.29
N ASN A 11 -7.78 -11.22 11.59
CA ASN A 11 -8.89 -10.69 10.78
C ASN A 11 -8.39 -9.71 9.69
N GLN A 12 -7.91 -10.30 8.59
CA GLN A 12 -7.46 -9.59 7.40
C GLN A 12 -8.58 -8.79 6.72
N GLN A 13 -9.83 -9.24 6.82
CA GLN A 13 -10.96 -8.52 6.24
C GLN A 13 -11.17 -7.15 6.92
N TYR A 14 -11.03 -7.08 8.24
CA TYR A 14 -11.10 -5.83 8.98
C TYR A 14 -10.03 -4.83 8.52
N ILE A 15 -8.78 -5.29 8.41
CA ILE A 15 -7.65 -4.48 7.93
C ILE A 15 -7.92 -3.96 6.51
N ARG A 16 -8.40 -4.82 5.62
CA ARG A 16 -8.73 -4.46 4.23
C ARG A 16 -9.89 -3.47 4.14
N ASN A 17 -10.92 -3.61 4.96
CA ASN A 17 -12.02 -2.65 5.00
C ASN A 17 -11.58 -1.26 5.48
N LYS A 18 -10.65 -1.20 6.45
CA LYS A 18 -10.02 0.05 6.87
C LYS A 18 -9.21 0.68 5.74
N ALA A 19 -8.42 -0.12 5.02
CA ALA A 19 -7.65 0.35 3.85
C ALA A 19 -8.55 0.86 2.72
N ARG A 20 -9.62 0.13 2.37
CA ARG A 20 -10.59 0.55 1.34
C ARG A 20 -11.21 1.90 1.66
N LYS A 21 -11.62 2.13 2.92
CA LYS A 21 -12.13 3.44 3.34
C LYS A 21 -11.09 4.53 3.06
N SER A 22 -9.83 4.35 3.44
CA SER A 22 -8.77 5.33 3.17
C SER A 22 -8.59 5.60 1.67
N VAL A 23 -8.56 4.56 0.82
CA VAL A 23 -8.44 4.70 -0.64
C VAL A 23 -9.62 5.44 -1.25
N TRP A 24 -10.83 5.23 -0.74
CA TRP A 24 -12.02 5.98 -1.18
C TRP A 24 -11.88 7.49 -0.91
N HIS A 25 -11.40 7.88 0.27
CA HIS A 25 -11.18 9.30 0.59
C HIS A 25 -10.10 9.91 -0.31
N LEU A 26 -9.01 9.17 -0.59
CA LEU A 26 -7.96 9.60 -1.51
C LEU A 26 -8.49 9.77 -2.94
N PHE A 27 -9.34 8.85 -3.41
CA PHE A 27 -9.98 8.95 -4.71
C PHE A 27 -10.88 10.20 -4.81
N LEU A 28 -11.71 10.46 -3.79
CA LEU A 28 -12.55 11.66 -3.75
C LEU A 28 -11.72 12.95 -3.75
N LEU A 29 -10.63 12.99 -2.97
CA LEU A 29 -9.73 14.14 -2.93
C LEU A 29 -9.08 14.38 -4.30
N MET A 30 -8.64 13.32 -4.97
CA MET A 30 -8.09 13.41 -6.33
C MET A 30 -9.12 13.91 -7.34
N ALA A 31 -10.36 13.40 -7.30
CA ALA A 31 -11.44 13.85 -8.18
C ALA A 31 -11.75 15.35 -7.97
N LEU A 32 -11.75 15.83 -6.72
CA LEU A 32 -11.88 17.25 -6.41
C LEU A 32 -10.71 18.06 -6.96
N CYS A 33 -9.46 17.61 -6.78
CA CYS A 33 -8.29 18.29 -7.32
C CYS A 33 -8.34 18.44 -8.85
N ILE A 34 -8.81 17.41 -9.56
CA ILE A 34 -9.00 17.46 -11.02
C ILE A 34 -10.10 18.45 -11.40
N GLY A 35 -11.24 18.41 -10.70
CA GLY A 35 -12.35 19.34 -10.93
C GLY A 35 -11.94 20.80 -10.71
N PHE A 36 -11.23 21.08 -9.61
CA PHE A 36 -10.66 22.41 -9.35
C PHE A 36 -9.62 22.80 -10.40
N GLY A 37 -8.70 21.91 -10.76
CA GLY A 37 -7.69 22.16 -11.78
C GLY A 37 -8.31 22.53 -13.13
N GLN A 38 -9.41 21.87 -13.52
CA GLN A 38 -10.13 22.17 -14.74
C GLN A 38 -10.76 23.58 -14.73
N ILE A 39 -11.31 24.00 -13.57
CA ILE A 39 -11.92 25.34 -13.41
C ILE A 39 -10.87 26.44 -13.53
N PHE A 40 -9.70 26.28 -12.89
CA PHE A 40 -8.69 27.33 -12.82
C PHE A 40 -7.78 27.41 -14.05
N PHE A 41 -7.43 26.27 -14.67
CA PHE A 41 -6.45 26.23 -15.76
C PHE A 41 -7.08 26.00 -17.14
N GLY A 42 -8.39 25.78 -17.23
CA GLY A 42 -9.12 25.54 -18.48
C GLY A 42 -8.78 24.22 -19.19
N HIS A 43 -7.70 23.56 -18.78
CA HIS A 43 -7.26 22.25 -19.22
C HIS A 43 -6.56 21.54 -18.06
N VAL A 44 -6.76 20.24 -17.95
CA VAL A 44 -6.07 19.41 -16.96
C VAL A 44 -4.89 18.74 -17.67
N PRO A 45 -3.64 18.91 -17.18
CA PRO A 45 -2.49 18.27 -17.80
C PRO A 45 -2.67 16.75 -17.87
N GLY A 46 -2.30 16.11 -18.99
CA GLY A 46 -2.51 14.67 -19.22
C GLY A 46 -1.97 13.75 -18.11
N LEU A 47 -0.93 14.20 -17.40
CA LEU A 47 -0.37 13.52 -16.21
C LEU A 47 -1.39 13.35 -15.08
N PHE A 48 -2.31 14.30 -14.86
CA PHE A 48 -3.37 14.18 -13.85
C PHE A 48 -4.42 13.12 -14.23
N TYR A 49 -4.77 12.99 -15.51
CA TYR A 49 -5.65 11.92 -15.98
C TYR A 49 -4.99 10.54 -15.84
N LEU A 50 -3.70 10.43 -16.15
CA LEU A 50 -2.93 9.20 -15.94
C LEU A 50 -2.93 8.81 -14.46
N GLY A 51 -2.67 9.77 -13.57
CA GLY A 51 -2.76 9.57 -12.12
C GLY A 51 -4.16 9.09 -11.69
N ALA A 52 -5.21 9.74 -12.17
CA ALA A 52 -6.59 9.37 -11.87
C ALA A 52 -6.91 7.92 -12.26
N LEU A 53 -6.44 7.49 -13.44
CA LEU A 53 -6.64 6.12 -13.94
C LEU A 53 -5.91 5.09 -13.06
N VAL A 54 -4.69 5.40 -12.62
CA VAL A 54 -3.94 4.56 -11.68
C VAL A 54 -4.66 4.46 -10.33
N PHE A 55 -5.12 5.59 -9.77
CA PHE A 55 -5.88 5.61 -8.50
C PHE A 55 -7.20 4.84 -8.62
N TYR A 56 -7.91 4.97 -9.74
CA TYR A 56 -9.12 4.21 -10.02
C TYR A 56 -8.85 2.70 -10.07
N GLY A 57 -7.75 2.28 -10.70
CA GLY A 57 -7.29 0.89 -10.67
C GLY A 57 -7.05 0.37 -9.25
N PHE A 58 -6.37 1.14 -8.41
CA PHE A 58 -6.18 0.79 -6.99
C PHE A 58 -7.51 0.69 -6.23
N PHE A 59 -8.44 1.61 -6.48
CA PHE A 59 -9.76 1.59 -5.87
C PHE A 59 -10.55 0.32 -6.26
N LEU A 60 -10.56 -0.05 -7.54
CA LEU A 60 -11.19 -1.28 -8.01
C LEU A 60 -10.54 -2.52 -7.37
N TYR A 61 -9.21 -2.55 -7.30
CA TYR A 61 -8.48 -3.64 -6.68
C TYR A 61 -8.83 -3.80 -5.18
N GLU A 62 -8.79 -2.73 -4.39
CA GLU A 62 -9.15 -2.81 -2.97
C GLU A 62 -10.65 -3.11 -2.78
N THR A 63 -11.51 -2.65 -3.69
CA THR A 63 -12.94 -3.02 -3.67
C THR A 63 -13.12 -4.51 -3.90
N TYR A 64 -12.44 -5.09 -4.90
CA TYR A 64 -12.45 -6.53 -5.16
C TYR A 64 -11.93 -7.34 -3.98
N MET A 65 -10.78 -6.97 -3.43
CA MET A 65 -10.18 -7.66 -2.28
C MET A 65 -11.03 -7.53 -1.01
N SER A 66 -11.78 -6.44 -0.82
CA SER A 66 -12.66 -6.27 0.35
C SER A 66 -13.87 -7.22 0.38
N ARG A 67 -14.23 -7.80 -0.77
CA ARG A 67 -15.33 -8.77 -0.88
C ARG A 67 -14.89 -10.20 -0.55
N LYS A 68 -13.59 -10.45 -0.46
CA LYS A 68 -13.02 -11.77 -0.14
C LYS A 68 -13.18 -12.10 1.34
N THR A 69 -13.37 -13.39 1.63
CA THR A 69 -13.44 -13.88 3.01
C THR A 69 -12.05 -13.82 3.67
N ASN A 70 -12.02 -13.93 5.00
CA ASN A 70 -10.76 -13.91 5.73
C ASN A 70 -9.83 -15.07 5.32
N GLU A 71 -10.40 -16.25 5.06
CA GLU A 71 -9.65 -17.43 4.61
C GLU A 71 -9.08 -17.24 3.21
N GLU A 72 -9.89 -16.71 2.28
CA GLU A 72 -9.42 -16.40 0.92
C GLU A 72 -8.28 -15.39 0.94
N LEU A 73 -8.35 -14.38 1.82
CA LEU A 73 -7.29 -13.38 1.97
C LEU A 73 -5.99 -14.00 2.49
N TRP A 74 -6.08 -14.94 3.43
CA TRP A 74 -4.92 -15.68 3.92
C TRP A 74 -4.36 -16.66 2.88
N SER A 75 -5.21 -17.34 2.11
CA SER A 75 -4.78 -18.20 1.00
C SER A 75 -4.05 -17.41 -0.09
N ILE A 76 -4.56 -16.22 -0.45
CA ILE A 76 -3.87 -15.32 -1.38
C ILE A 76 -2.53 -14.85 -0.80
N TRP A 77 -2.46 -14.62 0.52
CA TRP A 77 -1.22 -14.23 1.15
C TRP A 77 -0.20 -15.38 1.15
N GLU A 78 -0.63 -16.59 1.47
CA GLU A 78 0.15 -17.82 1.45
C GLU A 78 0.77 -18.03 0.06
N GLU A 79 -0.07 -18.09 -0.97
CA GLU A 79 0.34 -18.30 -2.37
C GLU A 79 1.38 -17.27 -2.85
N ARG A 80 1.18 -16.00 -2.48
CA ARG A 80 1.97 -14.89 -3.02
C ARG A 80 3.21 -14.56 -2.19
N TRP A 81 3.20 -14.82 -0.89
CA TRP A 81 4.19 -14.25 0.04
C TRP A 81 4.79 -15.25 1.02
N GLU A 82 4.19 -16.43 1.23
CA GLU A 82 4.82 -17.47 2.02
C GLU A 82 6.09 -17.96 1.30
N GLY A 83 7.21 -18.03 2.03
CA GLY A 83 8.53 -18.35 1.46
C GLY A 83 9.15 -17.26 0.55
N ARG A 84 8.40 -16.21 0.17
CA ARG A 84 8.83 -15.16 -0.77
C ARG A 84 9.14 -13.83 -0.09
N GLN A 85 9.91 -13.88 1.00
CA GLN A 85 10.22 -12.71 1.82
C GLN A 85 10.88 -11.56 1.04
N THR A 86 11.82 -11.85 0.13
CA THR A 86 12.52 -10.82 -0.66
C THR A 86 11.59 -10.06 -1.59
N LEU A 87 10.62 -10.74 -2.21
CA LEU A 87 9.61 -10.08 -3.05
C LEU A 87 8.71 -9.17 -2.22
N PHE A 88 8.37 -9.58 -0.99
CA PHE A 88 7.59 -8.75 -0.07
C PHE A 88 8.37 -7.50 0.36
N GLN A 89 9.68 -7.66 0.66
CA GLN A 89 10.56 -6.56 1.00
C GLN A 89 10.70 -5.56 -0.15
N LEU A 90 10.86 -6.03 -1.39
CA LEU A 90 10.92 -5.19 -2.59
C LEU A 90 9.62 -4.41 -2.77
N ARG A 91 8.46 -5.06 -2.66
CA ARG A 91 7.16 -4.39 -2.70
C ARG A 91 7.03 -3.29 -1.63
N SER A 92 7.43 -3.59 -0.40
CA SER A 92 7.38 -2.63 0.70
C SER A 92 8.34 -1.46 0.45
N SER A 93 9.54 -1.74 -0.06
CA SER A 93 10.53 -0.74 -0.44
C SER A 93 10.01 0.21 -1.50
N LEU A 94 9.40 -0.31 -2.56
CA LEU A 94 8.75 0.51 -3.60
C LEU A 94 7.63 1.37 -3.03
N THR A 95 6.76 0.78 -2.18
CA THR A 95 5.62 1.50 -1.59
C THR A 95 6.06 2.68 -0.74
N GLU A 96 7.04 2.46 0.15
CA GLU A 96 7.61 3.52 1.00
C GLU A 96 8.39 4.56 0.18
N SER A 97 9.08 4.12 -0.88
CA SER A 97 9.78 5.05 -1.78
C SER A 97 8.80 5.96 -2.52
N PHE A 98 7.66 5.45 -2.99
CA PHE A 98 6.62 6.29 -3.61
C PHE A 98 6.06 7.34 -2.66
N GLN A 99 5.95 7.04 -1.36
CA GLN A 99 5.49 8.02 -0.36
C GLN A 99 6.48 9.18 -0.19
N VAL A 100 7.77 8.95 -0.40
CA VAL A 100 8.82 9.98 -0.34
C VAL A 100 8.97 10.71 -1.68
N PHE A 101 8.81 10.02 -2.81
CA PHE A 101 8.95 10.62 -4.14
C PHE A 101 7.83 11.56 -4.53
N ILE A 102 6.58 11.24 -4.20
CA ILE A 102 5.43 12.06 -4.58
C ILE A 102 5.60 13.51 -4.05
N PRO A 103 5.94 13.74 -2.76
CA PRO A 103 6.25 15.06 -2.26
C PRO A 103 7.47 15.71 -2.92
N VAL A 104 8.55 14.95 -3.12
CA VAL A 104 9.81 15.46 -3.67
C VAL A 104 9.69 15.93 -5.12
N ILE A 105 8.88 15.24 -5.94
CA ILE A 105 8.58 15.65 -7.32
C ILE A 105 7.72 16.91 -7.35
N LEU A 106 6.85 17.11 -6.35
CA LEU A 106 6.00 18.30 -6.23
C LEU A 106 6.77 19.51 -5.67
N SER A 107 7.82 19.29 -4.87
CA SER A 107 8.74 20.33 -4.43
C SER A 107 9.79 20.59 -5.52
N ALA A 108 9.47 21.52 -6.44
CA ALA A 108 10.27 21.84 -7.63
C ALA A 108 11.72 22.31 -7.37
N ASP A 109 12.11 22.58 -6.11
CA ASP A 109 13.41 23.15 -5.73
C ASP A 109 14.42 22.15 -5.13
N ALA A 110 14.08 20.85 -5.08
CA ALA A 110 14.98 19.85 -4.51
C ALA A 110 16.13 19.51 -5.48
N PHE A 111 17.35 19.93 -5.12
CA PHE A 111 18.61 19.55 -5.79
C PHE A 111 18.61 18.03 -6.12
N ALA A 112 18.81 17.67 -7.38
CA ALA A 112 18.74 16.27 -7.87
C ALA A 112 19.60 15.29 -7.05
N PHE A 113 20.70 15.76 -6.46
CA PHE A 113 21.57 14.99 -5.58
C PHE A 113 20.91 14.66 -4.22
N MET A 114 20.19 15.60 -3.62
CA MET A 114 19.42 15.35 -2.39
C MET A 114 18.28 14.37 -2.64
N SER A 115 17.58 14.51 -3.77
CA SER A 115 16.53 13.58 -4.19
C SER A 115 17.06 12.15 -4.37
N LEU A 116 18.29 11.99 -4.89
CA LEU A 116 18.96 10.69 -4.99
C LEU A 116 19.30 10.09 -3.61
N ILE A 117 19.80 10.91 -2.68
CA ILE A 117 20.09 10.46 -1.31
C ILE A 117 18.80 10.03 -0.59
N PHE A 118 17.74 10.83 -0.67
CA PHE A 118 16.44 10.49 -0.08
C PHE A 118 15.83 9.23 -0.70
N LEU A 119 15.98 9.04 -2.02
CA LEU A 119 15.59 7.80 -2.69
C LEU A 119 16.30 6.58 -2.08
N ILE A 120 17.62 6.64 -1.92
CA ILE A 120 18.40 5.51 -1.39
C ILE A 120 17.99 5.22 0.06
N ILE A 121 17.83 6.26 0.88
CA ILE A 121 17.37 6.13 2.27
C ILE A 121 15.95 5.53 2.32
N ALA A 122 15.04 5.98 1.45
CA ALA A 122 13.67 5.46 1.37
C ALA A 122 13.64 3.99 0.94
N LEU A 123 14.47 3.59 -0.04
CA LEU A 123 14.58 2.21 -0.47
C LEU A 123 15.07 1.31 0.67
N VAL A 124 16.17 1.70 1.35
CA VAL A 124 16.77 0.94 2.45
C VAL A 124 15.80 0.84 3.63
N THR A 125 15.19 1.96 3.99
CA THR A 125 14.20 2.02 5.08
C THR A 125 12.99 1.15 4.75
N GLY A 126 12.48 1.24 3.53
CA GLY A 126 11.34 0.44 3.09
C GLY A 126 11.64 -1.06 2.99
N PHE A 127 12.88 -1.44 2.66
CA PHE A 127 13.31 -2.84 2.68
C PHE A 127 13.38 -3.39 4.11
N ARG A 128 13.93 -2.60 5.06
CA ARG A 128 13.98 -2.96 6.49
C ARG A 128 12.58 -3.02 7.11
N SER A 129 11.70 -2.08 6.76
CA SER A 129 10.29 -2.06 7.16
C SER A 129 9.54 -3.29 6.61
N GLY A 130 9.75 -3.64 5.33
CA GLY A 130 9.16 -4.82 4.71
C GLY A 130 9.50 -6.13 5.42
N THR A 131 10.72 -6.23 5.99
CA THR A 131 11.12 -7.38 6.82
C THR A 131 10.27 -7.48 8.09
N LYS A 132 10.03 -6.35 8.77
CA LYS A 132 9.21 -6.32 10.00
C LYS A 132 7.76 -6.65 9.67
N LYS A 133 7.20 -6.06 8.62
CA LYS A 133 5.83 -6.30 8.13
C LYS A 133 5.61 -7.76 7.72
N TRP A 134 6.57 -8.37 7.03
CA TRP A 134 6.48 -9.78 6.66
C TRP A 134 6.48 -10.70 7.88
N LYS A 135 7.36 -10.45 8.86
CA LYS A 135 7.39 -11.23 10.10
C LYS A 135 6.08 -11.13 10.89
N ALA A 136 5.50 -9.92 10.98
CA ALA A 136 4.20 -9.72 11.63
C ALA A 136 3.08 -10.48 10.89
N LYS A 137 3.00 -10.37 9.56
CA LYS A 137 2.04 -11.13 8.73
C LYS A 137 2.20 -12.64 8.90
N LYS A 138 3.44 -13.15 8.90
CA LYS A 138 3.71 -14.57 9.08
C LYS A 138 3.28 -15.07 10.45
N HIS A 139 3.53 -14.30 11.51
CA HIS A 139 3.09 -14.64 12.86
C HIS A 139 1.57 -14.81 12.93
N TYR A 140 0.80 -13.85 12.44
CA TYR A 140 -0.67 -13.94 12.44
C TYR A 140 -1.21 -15.00 11.47
N PHE A 141 -0.49 -15.30 10.38
CA PHE A 141 -0.84 -16.42 9.50
C PHE A 141 -0.70 -17.76 10.22
N GLU A 142 0.38 -17.96 10.96
CA GLU A 142 0.59 -19.19 11.76
C GLU A 142 -0.45 -19.32 12.87
N GLU A 143 -0.84 -18.22 13.52
CA GLU A 143 -1.96 -18.21 14.48
C GLU A 143 -3.28 -18.60 13.83
N PHE A 144 -3.62 -18.00 12.69
CA PHE A 144 -4.82 -18.33 11.93
C PHE A 144 -4.86 -19.82 11.54
N LYS A 145 -3.73 -20.38 11.07
CA LYS A 145 -3.63 -21.80 10.73
C LYS A 145 -3.88 -22.70 11.95
N LYS A 146 -3.29 -22.35 13.10
CA LYS A 146 -3.50 -23.09 14.37
C LYS A 146 -4.95 -23.03 14.85
N GLU A 147 -5.64 -21.91 14.68
CA GLU A 147 -7.06 -21.78 15.04
C GLU A 147 -7.95 -22.63 14.13
N ARG A 148 -7.72 -22.57 12.82
CA ARG A 148 -8.45 -23.39 11.85
C ARG A 148 -8.27 -24.89 12.12
N ASP A 149 -7.05 -25.33 12.36
CA ASP A 149 -6.73 -26.75 12.60
C ASP A 149 -7.27 -27.27 13.95
N LYS A 150 -7.73 -26.39 14.86
CA LYS A 150 -8.43 -26.78 16.10
C LYS A 150 -9.94 -26.92 15.93
N VAL A 151 -10.51 -26.30 14.89
CA VAL A 151 -11.96 -26.27 14.61
C VAL A 151 -12.34 -27.33 13.56
N ALA A 152 -11.39 -27.76 12.73
CA ALA A 152 -11.52 -28.87 11.78
C ALA A 152 -11.34 -30.24 12.47
#